data_AF-A0A1E4ENA8-F1
#
_entry.id   AF-A0A1E4ENA8-F1
#
_cell.length_a   1.000
_cell.length_b   1.000
_cell.length_c   1.000
_cell.angle_alpha   90.00
_cell.angle_beta   90.00
_cell.angle_gamma   90.00
#
_symmetry.space_group_name_H-M   'P 1'
#
loop_
_entity.id
_entity.type
_entity.pdbx_description
1 polymer ?
#
loop_
_entity_poly.entity_id
_entity_poly.type
_entity_poly.pdbx_seq_one_letter_code
_entity_poly.pdbx_strand_id
1 'polypeptide(L)'
;METTYTAFADHKHLLHTHSDLATLLAAVQANLDRGRTVTIFDDHSGQRTELERQPELEAVRERLSGKRSGPGRPKLGVQSREISLLPRHWDWLNEQHGGASAAIRRLVEVARKCDVGRDQLRAAQEGMHKAMTTLAGDEPGFEEALRRLYARDFAGVRELIQKWPLEPHFARLLTRMEEM
;
A
#
# COMPACT_ATOMS: atom_id res chain seq x y z
N MET A 1 8.07 -7.15 5.16
CA MET A 1 8.04 -6.65 3.77
C MET A 1 8.34 -5.17 3.83
N GLU A 2 9.35 -4.72 3.12
CA GLU A 2 9.70 -3.30 3.03
C GLU A 2 8.61 -2.57 2.24
N THR A 3 8.02 -1.52 2.81
CA THR A 3 7.07 -0.68 2.10
C THR A 3 7.82 0.17 1.10
N THR A 4 7.44 0.09 -0.18
CA THR A 4 8.07 0.84 -1.26
C THR A 4 7.18 2.01 -1.67
N TYR A 5 7.83 3.11 -2.02
CA TYR A 5 7.15 4.34 -2.37
C TYR A 5 7.65 4.85 -3.71
N THR A 6 6.75 5.53 -4.43
CA THR A 6 7.04 6.20 -5.68
C THR A 6 6.65 7.65 -5.60
N ALA A 7 7.57 8.56 -5.95
CA ALA A 7 7.31 10.00 -5.95
C ALA A 7 7.27 10.55 -7.38
N PHE A 8 6.32 11.44 -7.63
CA PHE A 8 6.15 12.18 -8.87
C PHE A 8 6.08 13.68 -8.59
N ALA A 9 6.66 14.50 -9.45
CA ALA A 9 6.41 15.94 -9.48
C ALA A 9 5.35 16.27 -10.53
N ASP A 10 4.42 17.15 -10.17
CA ASP A 10 3.32 17.64 -11.02
C ASP A 10 2.54 16.50 -11.71
N HIS A 11 2.46 15.33 -11.05
CA HIS A 11 1.84 14.09 -11.52
C HIS A 11 2.41 13.50 -12.82
N LYS A 12 3.46 14.09 -13.39
CA LYS A 12 3.95 13.76 -14.73
C LYS A 12 5.42 13.38 -14.77
N HIS A 13 6.19 13.78 -13.76
CA HIS A 13 7.63 13.54 -13.73
C HIS A 13 7.98 12.60 -12.60
N LEU A 14 8.38 11.36 -12.95
CA LEU A 14 8.89 10.41 -11.97
C LEU A 14 10.16 10.99 -11.32
N LEU A 15 10.10 11.19 -10.00
CA LEU A 15 11.22 11.70 -9.21
C LEU A 15 12.08 10.57 -8.69
N HIS A 16 11.43 9.52 -8.17
CA HIS A 16 12.13 8.37 -7.61
C HIS A 16 11.25 7.13 -7.55
N THR A 17 11.86 5.99 -7.87
CA THR A 17 11.38 4.63 -7.57
C THR A 17 12.47 3.91 -6.78
N HIS A 18 12.11 3.26 -5.66
CA HIS A 18 13.03 2.41 -4.89
C HIS A 18 14.33 3.08 -4.44
N SER A 19 14.26 3.83 -3.34
CA SER A 19 15.44 4.16 -2.55
C SER A 19 15.13 4.03 -1.07
N ASP A 20 16.19 4.07 -0.27
CA ASP A 20 16.05 4.38 1.14
C ASP A 20 15.15 5.62 1.33
N LEU A 21 14.42 5.63 2.44
CA LEU A 21 13.47 6.68 2.77
C LEU A 21 14.13 8.08 2.75
N ALA A 22 15.42 8.18 3.06
CA ALA A 22 16.11 9.47 3.09
C ALA A 22 16.29 10.05 1.68
N THR A 23 16.62 9.21 0.70
CA THR A 23 16.78 9.63 -0.71
C THR A 23 15.43 10.00 -1.34
N LEU A 24 14.35 9.28 -1.01
CA LEU A 24 12.99 9.67 -1.42
C LEU A 24 12.64 11.05 -0.86
N LEU A 25 12.82 11.25 0.44
CA LEU A 25 12.51 12.52 1.11
C LEU A 25 13.38 13.68 0.59
N ALA A 26 14.65 13.43 0.27
CA ALA A 26 15.53 14.44 -0.33
C ALA A 26 15.05 14.87 -1.73
N ALA A 27 14.63 13.92 -2.58
CA ALA A 27 14.09 14.22 -3.89
C ALA A 27 12.76 15.01 -3.81
N VAL A 28 11.90 14.66 -2.84
CA VAL A 28 10.65 15.39 -2.56
C VAL A 28 10.96 16.81 -2.10
N GLN A 29 11.85 16.98 -1.12
CA GLN A 29 12.28 18.26 -0.57
C GLN A 29 12.80 19.21 -1.67
N ALA A 30 13.71 18.72 -2.51
CA ALA A 30 14.29 19.53 -3.59
C ALA A 30 13.27 19.99 -4.65
N ASN A 31 12.14 19.29 -4.83
CA ASN A 31 11.08 19.70 -5.75
C ASN A 31 10.08 20.67 -5.08
N LEU A 32 9.79 20.47 -3.79
CA LEU A 32 9.00 21.43 -3.01
C LEU A 32 9.70 22.79 -2.91
N ASP A 33 11.02 22.81 -2.70
CA ASP A 33 11.81 24.05 -2.67
C ASP A 33 11.80 24.81 -4.01
N ARG A 34 11.50 24.10 -5.11
CA ARG A 34 11.30 24.68 -6.46
C ARG A 34 9.84 25.10 -6.71
N GLY A 35 8.97 25.01 -5.71
CA GLY A 35 7.55 25.35 -5.81
C GLY A 35 6.72 24.36 -6.62
N ARG A 36 7.19 23.12 -6.80
CA ARG A 36 6.47 22.07 -7.53
C ARG A 36 5.64 21.23 -6.57
N THR A 37 4.51 20.73 -7.04
CA THR A 37 3.69 19.81 -6.26
C THR A 37 4.27 18.41 -6.36
N VAL A 38 4.41 17.72 -5.23
CA VAL A 38 4.95 16.35 -5.20
C VAL A 38 3.89 15.38 -4.72
N THR A 39 3.68 14.31 -5.48
CA THR A 39 2.77 13.22 -5.13
C THR A 39 3.56 11.97 -4.79
N ILE A 40 3.34 11.43 -3.60
CA ILE A 40 3.90 10.16 -3.14
C ILE A 40 2.81 9.09 -3.18
N PHE A 41 3.12 7.97 -3.83
CA PHE A 41 2.33 6.76 -3.85
C PHE A 41 2.97 5.69 -2.96
N ASP A 42 2.16 5.09 -2.09
CA ASP A 42 2.45 3.80 -1.47
C ASP A 42 2.14 2.70 -2.48
N ASP A 43 3.16 1.98 -2.94
CA ASP A 43 3.01 0.97 -3.99
C ASP A 43 2.24 -0.28 -3.50
N HIS A 44 2.06 -0.46 -2.19
CA HIS A 44 1.32 -1.59 -1.62
C HIS A 44 -0.16 -1.26 -1.44
N SER A 45 -0.49 -0.07 -0.95
CA SER A 45 -1.88 0.31 -0.65
C SER A 45 -2.55 1.12 -1.78
N GLY A 46 -1.74 1.63 -2.72
CA GLY A 46 -2.15 2.64 -3.69
C GLY A 46 -2.53 3.97 -3.05
N GLN A 47 -2.16 4.18 -1.77
CA GLN A 47 -2.48 5.43 -1.09
C GLN A 47 -1.64 6.57 -1.67
N ARG A 48 -2.34 7.61 -2.10
CA ARG A 48 -1.74 8.86 -2.59
C ARG A 48 -1.62 9.86 -1.44
N THR A 49 -0.47 10.51 -1.32
CA THR A 49 -0.28 11.70 -0.50
C THR A 49 0.30 12.80 -1.38
N GLU A 50 -0.41 13.91 -1.49
CA GLU A 50 0.03 15.09 -2.23
C GLU A 50 0.64 16.10 -1.26
N LEU A 51 1.75 16.70 -1.67
CA LEU A 51 2.55 17.62 -0.90
C LEU A 51 2.74 18.91 -1.70
N GLU A 52 2.29 20.01 -1.13
CA GLU A 52 2.44 21.36 -1.67
C GLU A 52 3.41 22.20 -0.84
N ARG A 53 3.59 21.86 0.46
CA ARG A 53 4.38 22.67 1.40
C ARG A 53 5.24 21.83 2.34
N GLN A 54 6.34 22.41 2.80
CA GLN A 54 7.27 21.79 3.77
C GLN A 54 6.63 21.19 5.03
N PRO A 55 5.62 21.81 5.67
CA PRO A 55 4.97 21.24 6.86
C PRO A 55 4.32 19.87 6.60
N GLU A 56 3.83 19.63 5.38
CA GLU A 56 3.21 18.35 4.98
C GLU A 56 4.27 17.26 4.81
N LEU A 57 5.47 17.63 4.36
CA LEU A 57 6.61 16.71 4.24
C LEU A 57 7.08 16.21 5.61
N GLU A 58 7.13 17.06 6.64
CA GLU A 58 7.52 16.64 8.00
C GLU A 58 6.50 15.66 8.60
N ALA A 59 5.19 15.88 8.40
CA ALA A 59 4.16 14.94 8.81
C ALA A 59 4.29 13.56 8.12
N VAL A 60 4.61 13.56 6.82
CA VAL A 60 4.90 12.34 6.07
C VAL A 60 6.19 11.67 6.57
N ARG A 61 7.24 12.44 6.86
CA ARG A 61 8.52 11.94 7.40
C ARG A 61 8.34 11.25 8.75
N GLU A 62 7.54 11.80 9.66
CA GLU A 62 7.21 11.15 10.94
C GLU A 62 6.43 9.84 10.74
N ARG A 63 5.41 9.87 9.86
CA ARG A 63 4.59 8.69 9.54
C ARG A 63 5.43 7.56 8.94
N LEU A 64 6.31 7.90 7.99
CA LEU A 64 7.13 6.94 7.25
C LEU A 64 8.33 6.41 8.06
N SER A 65 8.88 7.21 8.98
CA SER A 65 10.03 6.80 9.82
C SER A 65 9.63 5.96 11.04
N GLY A 66 8.33 5.78 11.30
CA GLY A 66 7.81 4.95 12.40
C GLY A 66 8.13 5.50 13.79
N LYS A 67 8.72 6.69 13.91
CA LYS A 67 8.98 7.36 15.19
C LYS A 67 7.66 7.87 15.78
N ARG A 68 6.97 7.01 16.51
CA ARG A 68 5.95 7.46 17.47
C ARG A 68 6.67 8.20 18.60
N SER A 69 6.50 9.52 18.68
CA SER A 69 6.97 10.32 19.80
C SER A 69 6.28 9.88 21.10
N GLY A 70 7.10 9.57 22.12
CA GLY A 70 6.70 9.50 23.52
C GLY A 70 7.22 8.27 24.29
N PRO A 71 8.07 8.43 25.31
CA PRO A 71 8.41 7.37 26.25
C PRO A 71 7.24 7.19 27.23
N GLY A 72 6.40 6.19 26.96
CA GLY A 72 5.41 5.69 27.91
C GLY A 72 5.47 4.18 27.87
N ARG A 73 5.42 3.54 29.05
CA ARG A 73 5.33 2.08 29.26
C ARG A 73 4.65 1.42 28.05
N PRO A 74 5.29 0.48 27.32
CA PRO A 74 4.71 -0.07 26.11
C PRO A 74 3.31 -0.57 26.46
N LYS A 75 2.30 0.15 25.96
CA LYS A 75 0.93 -0.32 26.02
C LYS A 75 1.01 -1.68 25.34
N LEU A 76 0.72 -2.77 26.05
CA LEU A 76 0.28 -4.00 25.38
C LEU A 76 -0.84 -3.49 24.48
N GLY A 77 -0.61 -3.37 23.17
CA GLY A 77 -1.46 -2.63 22.23
C GLY A 77 -2.80 -3.32 21.98
N VAL A 78 -3.34 -3.99 22.99
CA VAL A 78 -4.58 -4.73 23.00
C VAL A 78 -5.70 -3.71 23.20
N GLN A 79 -6.41 -3.40 22.13
CA GLN A 79 -7.69 -2.70 22.21
C GLN A 79 -8.78 -3.76 22.38
N SER A 80 -9.53 -3.71 23.48
CA SER A 80 -10.69 -4.56 23.66
C SER A 80 -11.84 -4.07 22.78
N ARG A 81 -12.45 -4.99 22.03
CA ARG A 81 -13.68 -4.78 21.27
C ARG A 81 -14.62 -5.94 21.55
N GLU A 82 -15.92 -5.68 21.51
CA GLU A 82 -16.93 -6.71 21.71
C GLU A 82 -17.09 -7.54 20.44
N ILE A 83 -17.21 -8.85 20.59
CA ILE A 83 -17.52 -9.79 19.50
C ILE A 83 -18.63 -10.72 19.96
N SER A 84 -19.55 -11.03 19.05
CA SER A 84 -20.59 -12.02 19.29
C SER A 84 -20.26 -13.29 18.51
N LEU A 85 -20.23 -14.42 19.20
CA LEU A 85 -19.97 -15.74 18.63
C LEU A 85 -21.06 -16.72 19.06
N LEU A 86 -21.20 -17.82 18.32
CA LEU A 86 -22.13 -18.89 18.67
C LEU A 86 -21.70 -19.57 19.98
N PRO A 87 -22.64 -20.06 20.81
CA PRO A 87 -22.33 -20.69 22.10
C PRO A 87 -21.22 -21.76 22.00
N ARG A 88 -21.33 -22.69 21.03
CA ARG A 88 -20.33 -23.72 20.77
C ARG A 88 -18.91 -23.19 20.49
N HIS A 89 -18.79 -21.97 19.94
CA HIS A 89 -17.49 -21.36 19.68
C HIS A 89 -16.91 -20.78 20.97
N TRP A 90 -17.76 -20.22 21.84
CA TRP A 90 -17.33 -19.79 23.17
C TRP A 90 -16.89 -20.96 24.04
N ASP A 91 -17.63 -22.06 24.02
CA ASP A 91 -17.28 -23.29 24.73
C ASP A 91 -15.88 -23.76 24.32
N TRP A 92 -15.67 -23.90 23.00
CA TRP A 92 -14.36 -24.27 22.46
C TRP A 92 -13.25 -23.26 22.81
N LEU A 93 -13.53 -21.95 22.79
CA LEU A 93 -12.56 -20.91 23.12
C LEU A 93 -12.16 -20.91 24.59
N ASN A 94 -13.09 -21.24 25.49
CA ASN A 94 -12.85 -21.31 26.94
C ASN A 94 -12.04 -22.54 27.34
N GLU A 95 -12.08 -23.61 26.54
CA GLU A 95 -11.25 -24.80 26.71
C GLU A 95 -9.77 -24.60 26.31
N GLN A 96 -9.44 -23.48 25.64
CA GLN A 96 -8.08 -23.25 25.14
C GLN A 96 -7.10 -22.86 26.24
N HIS A 97 -5.91 -23.47 26.22
CA HIS A 97 -4.79 -23.08 27.07
C HIS A 97 -4.38 -21.63 26.77
N GLY A 98 -4.43 -20.76 27.79
CA GLY A 98 -4.20 -19.32 27.66
C GLY A 98 -5.44 -18.47 27.41
N GLY A 99 -6.64 -19.09 27.37
CA GLY A 99 -7.94 -18.42 27.30
C GLY A 99 -8.35 -17.97 25.89
N ALA A 100 -9.61 -17.55 25.78
CA ALA A 100 -10.26 -17.18 24.52
C ALA A 100 -9.45 -16.14 23.72
N SER A 101 -8.94 -15.09 24.38
CA SER A 101 -8.16 -14.03 23.72
C SER A 101 -6.87 -14.53 23.08
N ALA A 102 -6.17 -15.48 23.70
CA ALA A 102 -4.95 -16.05 23.13
C ALA A 102 -5.25 -17.00 21.97
N ALA A 103 -6.36 -17.74 22.04
CA ALA A 103 -6.84 -18.58 20.96
C ALA A 103 -7.28 -17.75 19.73
N ILE A 104 -8.08 -16.70 19.93
CA ILE A 104 -8.50 -15.78 18.86
C ILE A 104 -7.28 -15.15 18.18
N ARG A 105 -6.30 -14.66 18.95
CA ARG A 105 -5.07 -14.10 18.36
C ARG A 105 -4.33 -15.12 17.49
N ARG A 106 -4.19 -16.37 17.94
CA ARG A 106 -3.56 -17.44 17.15
C ARG A 106 -4.34 -17.75 15.89
N LEU A 107 -5.66 -17.85 15.96
CA LEU A 107 -6.52 -18.08 14.80
C LEU A 107 -6.42 -16.93 13.79
N VAL A 108 -6.41 -15.68 14.27
CA VAL A 108 -6.19 -14.50 13.43
C VAL A 108 -4.81 -14.56 12.78
N GLU A 109 -3.75 -14.90 13.50
CA GLU A 109 -2.41 -15.02 12.92
C GLU A 109 -2.30 -16.14 11.87
N VAL A 110 -2.96 -17.28 12.09
CA VAL A 110 -3.01 -18.37 11.10
C VAL A 110 -3.81 -17.95 9.87
N ALA A 111 -5.01 -17.38 10.05
CA ALA A 111 -5.85 -16.90 8.95
C ALA A 111 -5.13 -15.81 8.14
N ARG A 112 -4.50 -14.84 8.82
CA ARG A 112 -3.66 -13.82 8.18
C ARG A 112 -2.58 -14.50 7.34
N LYS A 113 -1.82 -15.43 7.90
CA LYS A 113 -0.75 -16.17 7.18
C LYS A 113 -1.27 -16.93 5.95
N CYS A 114 -2.46 -17.53 6.03
CA CYS A 114 -3.06 -18.29 4.94
C CYS A 114 -3.66 -17.41 3.84
N ASP A 115 -4.19 -16.23 4.17
CA ASP A 115 -4.75 -15.30 3.17
C ASP A 115 -3.77 -14.26 2.65
N VAL A 116 -2.54 -14.16 3.20
CA VAL A 116 -1.51 -13.20 2.76
C VAL A 116 -1.35 -13.18 1.23
N GLY A 117 -1.21 -14.31 0.55
CA GLY A 117 -1.01 -14.31 -0.91
C GLY A 117 -2.20 -13.77 -1.70
N ARG A 118 -3.42 -14.21 -1.38
CA ARG A 118 -4.64 -13.76 -2.08
C ARG A 118 -5.03 -12.33 -1.73
N ASP A 119 -4.91 -11.94 -0.46
CA ASP A 119 -5.20 -10.59 0.00
C ASP A 119 -4.16 -9.60 -0.50
N GLN A 120 -2.88 -9.98 -0.57
CA GLN A 120 -1.85 -9.10 -1.10
C GLN A 120 -2.01 -8.91 -2.61
N LEU A 121 -2.30 -9.97 -3.39
CA LEU A 121 -2.55 -9.81 -4.82
C LEU A 121 -3.78 -8.93 -5.07
N ARG A 122 -4.84 -9.12 -4.28
CA ARG A 122 -6.04 -8.28 -4.36
C ARG A 122 -5.75 -6.82 -3.99
N ALA A 123 -4.98 -6.59 -2.93
CA ALA A 123 -4.57 -5.25 -2.52
C ALA A 123 -3.68 -4.58 -3.58
N ALA A 124 -2.78 -5.34 -4.22
CA ALA A 124 -1.95 -4.85 -5.31
C ALA A 124 -2.80 -4.52 -6.57
N GLN A 125 -3.80 -5.34 -6.91
CA GLN A 125 -4.77 -5.03 -7.97
C GLN A 125 -5.56 -3.74 -7.66
N GLU A 126 -6.05 -3.58 -6.43
CA GLU A 126 -6.73 -2.36 -5.99
C GLU A 126 -5.81 -1.14 -6.03
N GLY A 127 -4.54 -1.29 -5.64
CA GLY A 127 -3.53 -0.23 -5.71
C GLY A 127 -3.22 0.18 -7.15
N MET A 128 -3.01 -0.81 -8.04
CA MET A 128 -2.77 -0.57 -9.45
C MET A 128 -3.98 0.09 -10.13
N HIS A 129 -5.21 -0.35 -9.83
CA HIS A 129 -6.41 0.33 -10.32
C HIS A 129 -6.44 1.80 -9.91
N LYS A 130 -6.23 2.14 -8.62
CA LYS A 130 -6.19 3.54 -8.18
C LYS A 130 -5.12 4.36 -8.91
N ALA A 131 -3.93 3.79 -9.12
CA ALA A 131 -2.85 4.43 -9.87
C ALA A 131 -3.26 4.67 -11.33
N MET A 132 -3.84 3.66 -12.00
CA MET A 132 -4.29 3.77 -13.39
C MET A 132 -5.38 4.84 -13.53
N THR A 133 -6.39 4.86 -12.66
CA THR A 133 -7.46 5.86 -12.68
C THR A 133 -6.92 7.28 -12.48
N THR A 134 -5.93 7.45 -11.62
CA THR A 134 -5.38 8.77 -11.29
C THR A 134 -4.42 9.30 -12.34
N LEU A 135 -3.55 8.43 -12.88
CA LEU A 135 -2.42 8.83 -13.72
C LEU A 135 -2.67 8.60 -15.22
N ALA A 136 -3.62 7.74 -15.57
CA ALA A 136 -3.86 7.29 -16.93
C ALA A 136 -5.36 7.06 -17.24
N GLY A 137 -6.26 7.68 -16.48
CA GLY A 137 -7.72 7.48 -16.64
C GLY A 137 -8.25 7.91 -18.01
N ASP A 138 -7.58 8.86 -18.67
CA ASP A 138 -7.94 9.37 -20.00
C ASP A 138 -7.19 8.67 -21.15
N GLU A 139 -6.38 7.65 -20.84
CA GLU A 139 -5.52 7.01 -21.83
C GLU A 139 -6.26 5.96 -22.67
N PRO A 140 -5.91 5.82 -23.96
CA PRO A 140 -6.49 4.79 -24.81
C PRO A 140 -6.28 3.39 -24.22
N GLY A 141 -7.36 2.61 -24.14
CA GLY A 141 -7.32 1.25 -23.63
C GLY A 141 -7.44 1.12 -22.11
N PHE A 142 -7.70 2.20 -21.38
CA PHE A 142 -7.86 2.20 -19.91
C PHE A 142 -8.84 1.15 -19.39
N GLU A 143 -10.06 1.11 -19.92
CA GLU A 143 -11.08 0.16 -19.47
C GLU A 143 -10.70 -1.30 -19.75
N GLU A 144 -10.06 -1.56 -20.91
CA GLU A 144 -9.59 -2.89 -21.28
C GLU A 144 -8.42 -3.33 -20.41
N ALA A 145 -7.51 -2.42 -20.07
CA ALA A 145 -6.41 -2.68 -19.15
C ALA A 145 -6.92 -3.02 -17.75
N LEU A 146 -7.93 -2.31 -17.24
CA LEU A 146 -8.57 -2.65 -15.96
C LEU A 146 -9.26 -4.01 -16.00
N ARG A 147 -9.97 -4.33 -17.08
CA ARG A 147 -10.62 -5.63 -17.25
C ARG A 147 -9.61 -6.77 -17.19
N ARG A 148 -8.48 -6.62 -17.89
CA ARG A 148 -7.39 -7.61 -17.91
C ARG A 148 -6.65 -7.71 -16.58
N LEU A 149 -6.45 -6.58 -15.88
CA LEU A 149 -5.85 -6.55 -14.55
C LEU A 149 -6.62 -7.43 -13.56
N TYR A 150 -7.96 -7.32 -13.55
CA TYR A 150 -8.80 -8.13 -12.68
C TYR A 150 -8.95 -9.58 -13.16
N ALA A 151 -8.87 -9.83 -14.47
CA ALA A 151 -8.79 -11.17 -15.04
C ALA A 151 -7.42 -11.86 -14.85
N ARG A 152 -6.43 -11.14 -14.30
CA ARG A 152 -5.04 -11.59 -14.11
C ARG A 152 -4.29 -11.89 -15.42
N ASP A 153 -4.72 -11.26 -16.52
CA ASP A 153 -4.00 -11.26 -17.79
C ASP A 153 -2.90 -10.18 -17.77
N PHE A 154 -1.85 -10.40 -16.97
CA PHE A 154 -0.78 -9.41 -16.80
C PHE A 154 0.00 -9.12 -18.09
N ALA A 155 0.16 -10.12 -18.96
CA ALA A 155 0.76 -9.94 -20.28
C ALA A 155 -0.09 -8.99 -21.15
N GLY A 156 -1.41 -9.18 -21.18
CA GLY A 156 -2.31 -8.29 -21.90
C GLY A 156 -2.39 -6.88 -21.32
N VAL A 157 -2.29 -6.71 -19.99
CA VAL A 157 -2.16 -5.37 -19.40
C VAL A 157 -0.85 -4.72 -19.87
N ARG A 158 0.26 -5.46 -19.86
CA ARG A 158 1.59 -4.97 -20.26
C ARG A 158 1.58 -4.43 -21.69
N GLU A 159 0.90 -5.10 -22.62
CA GLU A 159 0.75 -4.62 -24.00
C GLU A 159 -0.02 -3.29 -24.10
N LEU A 160 -1.08 -3.14 -23.31
CA LEU A 160 -1.94 -1.96 -23.35
C LEU A 160 -1.27 -0.71 -22.76
N ILE A 161 -0.51 -0.89 -21.67
CA ILE A 161 0.15 0.23 -20.99
C ILE A 161 1.42 0.72 -21.71
N GLN A 162 1.92 0.01 -22.73
CA GLN A 162 3.17 0.37 -23.44
C GLN A 162 3.19 1.81 -23.96
N LYS A 163 2.01 2.34 -24.29
CA LYS A 163 1.85 3.69 -24.86
C LYS A 163 1.44 4.73 -23.82
N TRP A 164 1.23 4.32 -22.57
CA TRP A 164 0.75 5.22 -21.53
C TRP A 164 1.88 6.09 -20.98
N PRO A 165 1.57 7.30 -20.50
CA PRO A 165 2.47 8.05 -19.67
C PRO A 165 2.81 7.22 -18.43
N LEU A 166 4.06 7.31 -17.97
CA LEU A 166 4.53 6.60 -16.79
C LEU A 166 4.41 5.06 -16.91
N GLU A 167 4.46 4.50 -18.13
CA GLU A 167 4.58 3.06 -18.38
C GLU A 167 5.58 2.35 -17.46
N PRO A 168 6.79 2.90 -17.17
CA PRO A 168 7.74 2.24 -16.28
C PRO A 168 7.22 2.04 -14.85
N HIS A 169 6.34 2.94 -14.37
CA HIS A 169 5.69 2.79 -13.07
C HIS A 169 4.71 1.62 -13.08
N PHE A 170 3.84 1.54 -14.10
CA PHE A 170 2.83 0.51 -14.24
C PHE A 170 3.43 -0.87 -14.54
N ALA A 171 4.44 -0.95 -15.40
CA ALA A 171 5.14 -2.20 -15.72
C ALA A 171 5.80 -2.83 -14.49
N ARG A 172 6.31 -2.00 -13.58
CA ARG A 172 6.89 -2.44 -12.31
C ARG A 172 5.83 -2.93 -11.31
N LEU A 173 4.67 -2.26 -11.24
CA LEU A 173 3.55 -2.76 -10.43
C LEU A 173 3.10 -4.14 -10.92
N LEU A 174 3.02 -4.35 -12.24
CA LEU A 174 2.72 -5.65 -12.84
C LEU A 174 3.76 -6.72 -12.49
N THR A 175 5.06 -6.44 -12.67
CA THR A 175 6.10 -7.41 -12.35
C THR A 175 6.06 -7.85 -10.89
N ARG A 176 5.79 -6.92 -9.96
CA ARG A 176 5.61 -7.27 -8.54
C ARG A 176 4.39 -8.16 -8.31
N MET A 177 3.29 -7.92 -9.02
CA MET A 177 2.07 -8.73 -8.91
C MET A 177 2.24 -10.14 -9.52
N GLU A 178 3.10 -10.29 -10.52
CA GLU A 178 3.46 -11.59 -11.11
C GLU A 178 4.30 -12.46 -10.15
N GLU A 179 4.99 -11.84 -9.18
CA GLU A 179 5.83 -12.51 -8.18
C GLU A 179 5.08 -12.95 -6.90
N MET A 180 3.77 -12.67 -6.79
CA MET A 180 2.93 -12.86 -5.60
C MET A 180 1.97 -14.06 -5.71
#